data_AF-A0A2D4QUX2-F1
#
_entry.id   AF-A0A2D4QUX2-F1
#
_cell.length_a   1.000
_cell.length_b   1.000
_cell.length_c   1.000
_cell.angle_alpha   90.00
_cell.angle_beta   90.00
_cell.angle_gamma   90.00
#
_symmetry.space_group_name_H-M   'P 1'
#
loop_
_entity.id
_entity.type
_entity.pdbx_description
1 polymer ?
#
loop_
_entity_poly.entity_id
_entity_poly.type
_entity_poly.pdbx_seq_one_letter_code
_entity_poly.pdbx_strand_id
1 'polypeptide(L)' 'MGTEHKHGSMDTDVQEKTFAGFINMTTKTVIVCILALVFIALVNG' A
#
# COMPACT_ATOMS: atom_id res chain seq x y z
N MET A 1 23.35 -14.11 -28.58
CA MET A 1 22.00 -14.70 -28.46
C MET A 1 21.28 -13.97 -27.35
N GLY A 2 20.50 -12.94 -27.70
CA GLY A 2 19.74 -12.15 -26.73
C GLY A 2 18.55 -12.95 -26.25
N THR A 3 18.31 -12.97 -24.94
CA THR A 3 17.06 -13.47 -24.37
C THR A 3 15.92 -12.62 -24.95
N GLU A 4 15.13 -13.17 -25.87
CA GLU A 4 13.95 -12.50 -26.42
C GLU A 4 12.93 -12.30 -25.28
N HIS A 5 12.97 -11.13 -24.67
CA HIS A 5 11.97 -10.76 -23.67
C HIS A 5 10.67 -10.43 -24.43
N LYS A 6 9.64 -11.30 -24.29
CA LYS A 6 8.33 -11.02 -24.88
C LYS A 6 7.65 -9.94 -24.05
N HIS A 7 7.37 -8.80 -24.67
CA HIS A 7 6.67 -7.69 -24.03
C HIS A 7 5.36 -8.19 -23.38
N GLY A 8 5.12 -7.82 -22.12
CA GLY A 8 3.92 -8.23 -21.37
C GLY A 8 3.95 -9.65 -20.79
N SER A 9 5.03 -10.41 -20.96
CA SER A 9 5.19 -11.76 -20.37
C SER A 9 6.08 -11.78 -19.12
N MET A 10 6.47 -10.61 -18.62
CA MET A 10 7.21 -10.49 -17.36
C MET A 10 6.34 -10.99 -16.21
N ASP A 11 6.94 -11.78 -15.32
CA ASP A 11 6.32 -12.16 -14.05
C ASP A 11 6.10 -10.92 -13.17
N THR A 12 4.85 -10.71 -12.74
CA THR A 12 4.40 -9.55 -11.94
C THR A 12 4.15 -9.88 -10.48
N ASP A 13 4.47 -11.08 -10.01
CA ASP A 13 4.17 -11.56 -8.65
C ASP A 13 4.67 -10.61 -7.55
N VAL A 14 5.88 -10.05 -7.73
CA VAL A 14 6.50 -9.15 -6.74
C VAL A 14 5.76 -7.81 -6.69
N GLN A 15 5.38 -7.28 -7.85
CA GLN A 15 4.67 -6.02 -8.01
C GLN A 15 3.27 -6.11 -7.40
N GLU A 16 2.56 -7.20 -7.66
CA GLU A 16 1.23 -7.47 -7.09
C GLU A 16 1.28 -7.59 -5.57
N LYS A 17 2.23 -8.36 -5.03
CA LYS A 17 2.43 -8.49 -3.58
C LYS A 17 2.81 -7.16 -2.93
N THR A 18 3.65 -6.37 -3.60
CA THR A 18 4.04 -5.04 -3.13
C THR A 18 2.85 -4.09 -3.11
N PHE A 19 2.02 -4.09 -4.15
CA PHE A 19 0.81 -3.27 -4.22
C PHE A 19 -0.19 -3.66 -3.13
N ALA A 20 -0.43 -4.96 -2.92
CA ALA A 20 -1.27 -5.44 -1.82
C ALA A 20 -0.72 -5.00 -0.45
N GLY A 21 0.61 -5.06 -0.27
CA GLY A 21 1.28 -4.54 0.92
C GLY A 21 1.07 -3.03 1.10
N PHE A 22 1.23 -2.25 0.03
CA PHE A 22 1.04 -0.81 0.02
C PHE A 22 -0.38 -0.41 0.42
N ILE A 23 -1.40 -1.07 -0.15
CA ILE A 23 -2.81 -0.82 0.22
C ILE A 23 -3.04 -1.12 1.69
N ASN A 24 -2.60 -2.28 2.18
CA ASN A 24 -2.75 -2.65 3.59
C ASN A 24 -2.08 -1.65 4.54
N MET A 25 -0.86 -1.19 4.21
CA MET A 25 -0.16 -0.18 5.01
C MET A 25 -0.87 1.17 4.98
N THR A 26 -1.32 1.61 3.81
CA THR A 26 -2.05 2.87 3.63
C THR A 26 -3.36 2.87 4.41
N THR A 27 -4.16 1.80 4.32
CA THR A 27 -5.41 1.67 5.08
C THR A 27 -5.18 1.76 6.59
N LYS A 28 -4.17 1.06 7.12
CA LYS A 28 -3.83 1.13 8.55
C LYS A 28 -3.39 2.53 8.97
N THR A 29 -2.57 3.20 8.16
CA THR A 29 -2.14 4.57 8.40
C THR A 29 -3.32 5.54 8.45
N VAL A 30 -4.25 5.44 7.50
CA VAL A 30 -5.47 6.28 7.48
C VAL A 30 -6.31 6.06 8.74
N ILE A 31 -6.53 4.80 9.15
CA ILE A 31 -7.25 4.48 10.39
C ILE A 31 -6.57 5.13 11.60
N VAL A 32 -5.24 5.00 11.72
CA VAL A 32 -4.48 5.61 12.83
C VAL A 32 -4.62 7.14 12.82
N CYS A 33 -4.52 7.79 11.66
CA CYS A 33 -4.71 9.23 11.54
C CYS A 33 -6.11 9.66 12.00
N ILE A 34 -7.16 8.95 11.57
CA ILE A 34 -8.54 9.25 11.99
C ILE A 34 -8.70 9.07 13.50
N LEU A 35 -8.21 7.97 14.07
CA LEU A 35 -8.27 7.73 15.51
C LEU A 35 -7.52 8.81 16.29
N ALA A 36 -6.35 9.23 15.82
CA ALA A 36 -5.59 10.33 16.43
C ALA A 36 -6.35 11.65 16.39
N LEU A 37 -6.96 12.01 15.26
CA LEU A 37 -7.77 13.22 15.14
C LEU A 37 -8.98 13.20 16.07
N VAL A 38 -9.70 12.06 16.13
CA VAL A 38 -10.83 11.89 17.05
C VAL A 38 -10.36 11.99 18.50
N PHE A 39 -9.25 11.36 18.87
CA PHE A 39 -8.70 11.45 20.21
C PHE A 39 -8.33 12.89 20.60
N ILE A 40 -7.67 13.64 19.71
CA ILE A 40 -7.35 15.05 19.92
C ILE A 40 -8.63 15.86 20.12
N ALA A 41 -9.66 15.62 19.30
CA ALA A 41 -10.95 16.29 19.44
C ALA A 41 -11.66 15.97 20.76
N LEU A 42 -11.51 14.76 21.32
CA LEU A 42 -12.10 14.38 22.60
C LEU A 42 -11.35 14.95 23.81
N VAL A 43 -10.01 15.08 23.72
CA VAL A 43 -9.17 15.52 24.84
C VAL A 43 -8.98 17.04 24.87
N ASN A 44 -9.05 17.70 23.71
CA ASN A 44 -8.84 19.15 23.57
C ASN A 44 -10.08 19.91 23.06
N GLY A 45 -11.19 19.22 22.85
CA GLY A 45 -12.50 19.81 22.53
C GLY A 45 -13.32 20.15 23.78
#